data_AF-A0A1F5JDF3-F1
#
_entry.id   AF-A0A1F5JDF3-F1
#
_cell.length_a   1.000
_cell.length_b   1.000
_cell.length_c   1.000
_cell.angle_alpha   90.00
_cell.angle_beta   90.00
_cell.angle_gamma   90.00
#
_symmetry.space_group_name_H-M   'P 1'
#
loop_
_entity.id
_entity.type
_entity.pdbx_description
1 polymer ?
#
loop_
_entity_poly.entity_id
_entity_poly.type
_entity_poly.pdbx_seq_one_letter_code
_entity_poly.pdbx_strand_id
1 'polypeptide(L)'
;MKFRIIAGFIFTAFTGLALSQITLVNAASDKTPITGPVTGPVIIGKPSPCNNIGDVNQDGRVTFADAQTVLKIVARLDPYKNPTREQIRRGDVDANKRITSVDALKIQRYVLNLDSTFRACTVKK
;
A
#
# COMPACT_ATOMS: atom_id res chain seq x y z
N MET A 1 -26.36 -0.28 27.35
CA MET A 1 -26.51 -0.21 25.88
C MET A 1 -25.31 -0.90 25.25
N LYS A 2 -25.54 -2.02 24.55
CA LYS A 2 -24.53 -2.90 23.95
C LYS A 2 -24.33 -2.48 22.49
N PHE A 3 -23.10 -2.21 22.06
CA PHE A 3 -22.78 -2.14 20.63
C PHE A 3 -22.05 -3.43 20.21
N ARG A 4 -22.72 -4.22 19.39
CA ARG A 4 -22.27 -5.51 18.86
C ARG A 4 -21.66 -5.26 17.49
N ILE A 5 -20.41 -5.68 17.30
CA ILE A 5 -19.76 -5.71 15.98
C ILE A 5 -20.42 -6.84 15.19
N ILE A 6 -21.00 -6.53 14.03
CA ILE A 6 -21.54 -7.52 13.10
C ILE A 6 -20.61 -7.55 11.89
N ALA A 7 -19.59 -8.41 11.94
CA ALA A 7 -18.91 -8.87 10.75
C ALA A 7 -19.65 -10.12 10.27
N GLY A 8 -20.49 -9.95 9.24
CA GLY A 8 -21.12 -11.07 8.55
C GLY A 8 -20.06 -11.88 7.81
N PHE A 9 -19.81 -13.10 8.29
CA PHE A 9 -19.06 -14.12 7.57
C PHE A 9 -20.01 -15.28 7.28
N ILE A 10 -19.93 -15.76 6.04
CA ILE A 10 -20.92 -16.58 5.34
C ILE A 10 -21.17 -17.90 6.08
N PHE A 11 -22.46 -18.23 6.27
CA PHE A 11 -22.94 -19.51 6.77
C PHE A 11 -22.68 -20.59 5.70
N THR A 12 -21.74 -21.50 5.93
CA THR A 12 -21.79 -22.82 5.28
C THR A 12 -21.70 -23.89 6.36
N ALA A 13 -22.72 -24.73 6.38
CA ALA A 13 -22.88 -25.81 7.33
C ALA A 13 -21.80 -26.86 7.12
N PHE A 14 -20.96 -27.08 8.12
CA PHE A 14 -20.08 -28.24 8.21
C PHE A 14 -20.63 -29.13 9.32
N THR A 15 -21.52 -30.05 8.95
CA THR A 15 -22.00 -31.09 9.86
C THR A 15 -20.90 -32.14 10.02
N GLY A 16 -20.25 -32.12 11.17
CA GLY A 16 -19.56 -33.27 11.74
C GLY A 16 -18.19 -33.61 11.14
N LEU A 17 -17.14 -33.15 11.80
CA LEU A 17 -16.03 -34.01 12.21
C LEU A 17 -15.24 -33.29 13.31
N ALA A 18 -14.93 -34.05 14.37
CA ALA A 18 -14.02 -33.82 15.49
C ALA A 18 -13.49 -32.40 15.77
N LEU A 19 -13.56 -32.01 17.04
CA LEU A 19 -12.85 -30.88 17.66
C LEU A 19 -11.34 -30.91 17.40
N SER A 20 -10.88 -30.55 16.20
CA SER A 20 -9.54 -30.05 15.98
C SER A 20 -9.63 -28.54 16.18
N GLN A 21 -9.03 -28.07 17.26
CA GLN A 21 -8.91 -26.68 17.63
C GLN A 21 -8.60 -25.84 16.38
N ILE A 22 -9.56 -25.02 15.94
CA ILE A 22 -9.23 -23.89 15.07
C ILE A 22 -8.47 -22.93 15.98
N THR A 23 -7.16 -23.14 16.09
CA THR A 23 -6.26 -22.18 16.68
C THR A 23 -6.38 -20.91 15.86
N LEU A 24 -6.85 -19.83 16.50
CA LEU A 24 -6.61 -18.48 16.06
C LEU A 24 -5.09 -18.36 15.89
N VAL A 25 -4.58 -18.55 14.68
CA VAL A 25 -3.23 -18.11 14.35
C VAL A 25 -3.32 -16.59 14.37
N ASN A 26 -2.98 -15.99 15.50
CA ASN A 26 -2.55 -14.61 15.50
C ASN A 26 -1.47 -14.56 14.43
N ALA A 27 -1.72 -13.86 13.32
CA ALA A 27 -0.67 -13.52 12.39
C ALA A 27 0.28 -12.62 13.17
N ALA A 28 1.21 -13.23 13.90
CA ALA A 28 2.40 -12.57 14.35
C ALA A 28 3.00 -12.03 13.06
N SER A 29 3.03 -10.70 12.93
CA SER A 29 4.01 -10.08 12.07
C SER A 29 5.32 -10.72 12.48
N ASP A 30 5.87 -11.56 11.60
CA ASP A 30 7.14 -12.20 11.84
C ASP A 30 8.17 -11.08 11.98
N LYS A 31 8.42 -10.69 13.23
CA LYS A 31 9.44 -9.74 13.64
C LYS A 31 10.75 -10.49 13.84
N THR A 32 11.00 -11.61 13.16
CA THR A 32 12.36 -12.13 13.08
C THR A 32 13.22 -11.05 12.42
N PRO A 33 14.26 -10.55 13.10
CA PRO A 33 15.24 -9.73 12.44
C PRO A 33 15.88 -10.60 11.35
N ILE A 34 15.79 -10.15 10.10
CA ILE A 34 16.56 -10.71 8.99
C ILE A 34 18.06 -10.60 9.33
N THR A 35 18.61 -11.64 9.93
CA THR A 35 20.01 -11.74 10.38
C THR A 35 20.92 -12.35 9.30
N GLY A 36 20.37 -12.70 8.13
CA GLY A 36 21.14 -13.08 6.95
C GLY A 36 21.55 -11.87 6.11
N PRO A 37 22.69 -11.91 5.40
CA PRO A 37 22.98 -10.91 4.39
C PRO A 37 21.87 -10.95 3.34
N VAL A 38 21.20 -9.82 3.14
CA VAL A 38 20.21 -9.65 2.07
C VAL A 38 20.97 -9.67 0.75
N THR A 39 21.19 -10.87 0.20
CA THR A 39 21.95 -11.08 -1.05
C THR A 39 21.06 -10.95 -2.30
N GLY A 40 19.79 -10.60 -2.13
CA GLY A 40 18.97 -10.13 -3.24
C GLY A 40 19.40 -8.71 -3.64
N PRO A 41 19.17 -8.28 -4.90
CA PRO A 41 19.27 -6.87 -5.22
C PRO A 41 18.35 -6.12 -4.25
N VAL A 42 18.94 -5.31 -3.38
CA VAL A 42 18.19 -4.30 -2.64
C VAL A 42 17.39 -3.59 -3.71
N ILE A 43 16.06 -3.59 -3.62
CA ILE A 43 15.22 -2.82 -4.51
C ILE A 43 15.46 -1.35 -4.13
N ILE A 44 16.59 -0.82 -4.58
CA ILE A 44 16.96 0.58 -4.51
C ILE A 44 15.89 1.25 -5.37
N GLY A 45 14.87 1.80 -4.72
CA GLY A 45 13.72 2.38 -5.39
C GLY A 45 14.11 3.31 -6.54
N LYS A 46 13.23 3.41 -7.53
CA LYS A 46 13.47 4.18 -8.74
C LYS A 46 13.41 5.68 -8.40
N PRO A 47 14.25 6.56 -8.98
CA PRO A 47 14.08 7.99 -8.78
C PRO A 47 12.69 8.43 -9.25
N SER A 48 12.13 9.50 -8.68
CA SER A 48 10.88 10.05 -9.19
C SER A 48 11.06 10.54 -10.64
N PRO A 49 10.13 10.26 -11.56
CA PRO A 49 10.25 10.70 -12.96
C PRO A 49 10.08 12.21 -13.11
N CYS A 50 9.42 12.89 -12.16
CA CYS A 50 9.30 14.34 -12.13
C CYS A 50 8.81 14.83 -10.76
N ASN A 51 9.28 16.00 -10.29
CA ASN A 51 8.68 16.76 -9.18
C ASN A 51 8.30 15.96 -7.91
N ASN A 52 9.06 14.91 -7.57
CA ASN A 52 8.81 13.94 -6.49
C ASN A 52 7.45 13.22 -6.59
N ILE A 53 6.82 13.18 -7.76
CA ILE A 53 5.61 12.38 -8.01
C ILE A 53 5.95 10.90 -7.82
N GLY A 54 5.09 10.17 -7.13
CA GLY A 54 5.26 8.76 -6.76
C GLY A 54 6.08 8.52 -5.50
N ASP A 55 6.83 9.50 -4.98
CA ASP A 55 7.55 9.44 -3.69
C ASP A 55 6.64 10.03 -2.59
N VAL A 56 5.74 9.20 -2.09
CA VAL A 56 4.64 9.61 -1.20
C VAL A 56 5.12 9.67 0.25
N ASN A 57 6.08 8.83 0.63
CA ASN A 57 6.66 8.82 1.98
C ASN A 57 7.82 9.83 2.14
N GLN A 58 8.29 10.48 1.07
CA GLN A 58 9.38 11.45 1.06
C GLN A 58 10.74 10.84 1.46
N ASP A 59 10.99 9.59 1.07
CA ASP A 59 12.30 8.95 1.28
C ASP A 59 13.30 9.20 0.14
N GLY A 60 12.85 9.91 -0.91
CA GLY A 60 13.66 10.27 -2.08
C GLY A 60 13.65 9.22 -3.19
N ARG A 61 12.92 8.12 -3.02
CA ARG A 61 12.77 7.07 -4.02
C ARG A 61 11.30 6.70 -4.19
N VAL A 62 11.00 6.08 -5.33
CA VAL A 62 9.70 5.50 -5.63
C VAL A 62 9.84 3.99 -5.47
N THR A 63 9.09 3.45 -4.53
CA THR A 63 9.13 2.04 -4.11
C THR A 63 7.72 1.47 -3.95
N PHE A 64 7.63 0.18 -3.62
CA PHE A 64 6.37 -0.43 -3.19
C PHE A 64 5.84 0.16 -1.87
N ALA A 65 6.70 0.77 -1.03
CA ALA A 65 6.27 1.42 0.20
C ALA A 65 5.41 2.67 -0.09
N ASP A 66 5.67 3.36 -1.19
CA ASP A 66 4.85 4.49 -1.64
C ASP A 66 3.46 4.02 -2.08
N ALA A 67 3.39 2.96 -2.87
CA ALA A 67 2.12 2.35 -3.26
C ALA A 67 1.32 1.89 -2.05
N GLN A 68 1.97 1.28 -1.05
CA GLN A 68 1.33 0.91 0.20
C GLN A 68 0.84 2.13 0.98
N THR A 69 1.62 3.22 0.97
CA THR A 69 1.22 4.49 1.59
C THR A 69 -0.03 5.07 0.94
N VAL A 70 -0.11 5.07 -0.40
CA VAL A 70 -1.32 5.45 -1.14
C VAL A 70 -2.53 4.61 -0.69
N LEU A 71 -2.39 3.29 -0.60
CA LEU A 71 -3.48 2.42 -0.14
C LEU A 71 -3.92 2.73 1.30
N LYS A 72 -2.97 3.03 2.21
CA LYS A 72 -3.28 3.45 3.57
C LYS A 72 -4.03 4.78 3.61
N ILE A 73 -3.68 5.73 2.74
CA ILE A 73 -4.42 7.00 2.58
C ILE A 73 -5.85 6.74 2.11
N VAL A 74 -6.01 5.93 1.06
CA VAL A 74 -7.33 5.58 0.49
C VAL A 74 -8.21 4.89 1.53
N ALA A 75 -7.65 3.98 2.31
CA ALA A 75 -8.34 3.30 3.41
C ALA A 75 -8.48 4.15 4.68
N ARG A 76 -7.92 5.37 4.72
CA ARG A 76 -7.91 6.29 5.86
C ARG A 76 -7.37 5.66 7.15
N LEU A 77 -6.34 4.83 7.02
CA LEU A 77 -5.68 4.16 8.15
C LEU A 77 -4.67 5.10 8.82
N ASP A 78 -4.52 5.00 10.14
CA ASP A 78 -3.50 5.77 10.86
C ASP A 78 -2.07 5.36 10.42
N PRO A 79 -1.12 6.31 10.32
CA PRO A 79 -1.25 7.75 10.57
C PRO A 79 -1.76 8.57 9.37
N TYR A 80 -2.19 7.92 8.29
CA TYR A 80 -2.56 8.52 7.01
C TYR A 80 -4.04 8.90 6.87
N LYS A 81 -4.79 8.90 7.97
CA LYS A 81 -6.19 9.33 8.01
C LYS A 81 -6.38 10.77 7.52
N ASN A 82 -5.41 11.63 7.82
CA ASN A 82 -5.35 13.03 7.38
C ASN A 82 -4.03 13.28 6.63
N PRO A 83 -3.94 12.90 5.34
CA PRO A 83 -2.72 13.07 4.57
C PRO A 83 -2.40 14.54 4.34
N THR A 84 -1.11 14.87 4.26
CA THR A 84 -0.66 16.22 3.92
C THR A 84 -0.98 16.55 2.46
N ARG A 85 -1.02 17.85 2.13
CA ARG A 85 -1.19 18.30 0.74
C ARG A 85 -0.11 17.74 -0.19
N GLU A 86 1.13 17.62 0.29
CA GLU A 86 2.22 17.03 -0.49
C GLU A 86 2.03 15.53 -0.69
N GLN A 87 1.55 14.79 0.30
CA GLN A 87 1.24 13.36 0.13
C GLN A 87 0.15 13.15 -0.92
N ILE A 88 -0.90 13.99 -0.92
CA ILE A 88 -1.93 13.95 -1.96
C ILE A 88 -1.35 14.30 -3.33
N ARG A 89 -0.54 15.37 -3.42
CA ARG A 89 0.06 15.81 -4.69
C ARG A 89 0.98 14.75 -5.30
N ARG A 90 1.78 14.08 -4.47
CA ARG A 90 2.74 13.06 -4.93
C ARG A 90 2.07 11.71 -5.17
N GLY A 91 0.99 11.41 -4.45
CA GLY A 91 0.20 10.20 -4.60
C GLY A 91 -0.78 10.23 -5.77
N ASP A 92 -1.23 11.40 -6.23
CA ASP A 92 -2.05 11.56 -7.45
C ASP A 92 -1.16 11.48 -8.70
N VAL A 93 -0.66 10.28 -8.99
CA VAL A 93 0.29 10.05 -10.10
C VAL A 93 -0.39 10.06 -11.46
N ASP A 94 -1.71 9.90 -11.50
CA ASP A 94 -2.45 10.06 -12.73
C ASP A 94 -2.91 11.53 -12.95
N ALA A 95 -2.89 12.42 -11.96
CA ALA A 95 -3.38 13.81 -12.06
C ALA A 95 -4.89 13.93 -12.34
N ASN A 96 -5.70 13.04 -11.77
CA ASN A 96 -7.17 13.14 -11.78
C ASN A 96 -7.72 13.96 -10.59
N LYS A 97 -6.84 14.54 -9.76
CA LYS A 97 -7.14 15.32 -8.54
C LYS A 97 -7.71 14.48 -7.38
N ARG A 98 -7.61 13.15 -7.44
CA ARG A 98 -8.09 12.21 -6.44
C ARG A 98 -7.04 11.12 -6.21
N ILE A 99 -6.75 10.83 -4.95
CA ILE A 99 -5.90 9.69 -4.61
C ILE A 99 -6.76 8.42 -4.52
N THR A 100 -6.40 7.40 -5.30
CA THR A 100 -7.16 6.15 -5.40
C THR A 100 -6.22 4.94 -5.44
N SER A 101 -6.78 3.73 -5.40
CA SER A 101 -5.99 2.50 -5.59
C SER A 101 -5.38 2.39 -7.00
N VAL A 102 -5.93 3.10 -7.99
CA VAL A 102 -5.37 3.17 -9.35
C VAL A 102 -3.99 3.82 -9.32
N ASP A 103 -3.79 4.83 -8.47
CA ASP A 103 -2.49 5.47 -8.30
C ASP A 103 -1.46 4.53 -7.69
N ALA A 104 -1.85 3.75 -6.69
CA ALA A 104 -1.01 2.72 -6.11
C ALA A 104 -0.57 1.68 -7.16
N LEU A 105 -1.50 1.24 -8.03
CA LEU A 105 -1.18 0.32 -9.12
C LEU A 105 -0.18 0.94 -10.11
N LYS A 106 -0.35 2.21 -10.46
CA LYS A 106 0.58 2.92 -11.37
C LYS A 106 1.98 3.04 -10.78
N ILE A 107 2.09 3.34 -9.48
CA ILE A 107 3.39 3.33 -8.77
C ILE A 107 4.04 1.94 -8.86
N GLN A 108 3.29 0.86 -8.61
CA GLN A 108 3.82 -0.50 -8.72
C GLN A 108 4.32 -0.82 -10.14
N ARG A 109 3.54 -0.47 -11.16
CA ARG A 109 3.93 -0.64 -12.56
C ARG A 109 5.21 0.12 -12.91
N TYR A 110 5.37 1.33 -12.39
CA TYR A 110 6.58 2.13 -12.54
C TYR A 110 7.81 1.46 -11.91
N VAL A 111 7.67 0.96 -10.68
CA VAL A 111 8.74 0.23 -9.98
C VAL A 111 9.15 -1.05 -10.73
N LEU A 112 8.19 -1.72 -11.36
CA LEU A 112 8.40 -2.91 -12.20
C LEU A 112 8.88 -2.60 -13.63
N ASN A 113 9.14 -1.33 -13.96
CA ASN A 113 9.50 -0.87 -15.31
C ASN A 113 8.46 -1.21 -16.41
N LEU A 114 7.20 -1.44 -16.03
CA LEU A 114 6.10 -1.60 -16.98
C LEU A 114 5.64 -0.25 -17.54
N ASP A 115 5.85 0.82 -16.77
CA ASP A 115 5.65 2.21 -17.19
C ASP A 115 6.94 2.99 -16.94
N SER A 116 7.34 3.87 -17.87
CA SER A 116 8.57 4.67 -17.77
C SER A 116 8.38 6.01 -17.07
N THR A 117 7.13 6.48 -16.94
CA THR A 117 6.76 7.77 -16.33
C THR A 117 5.30 7.77 -15.87
N PHE A 118 4.89 8.85 -15.20
CA PHE A 118 3.51 9.07 -14.73
C PHE A 118 2.77 10.09 -15.60
N ARG A 119 1.44 9.96 -15.71
CA ARG A 119 0.59 10.94 -16.44
C ARG A 119 0.70 12.33 -15.80
N ALA A 120 0.82 12.41 -14.47
CA ALA A 120 1.05 13.66 -13.76
C ALA A 120 2.33 14.41 -14.17
N CYS A 121 3.30 13.73 -14.81
CA CYS A 121 4.50 14.38 -15.34
C CYS A 121 4.31 15.05 -16.70
N THR A 122 3.29 14.65 -17.47
CA THR A 122 3.05 15.15 -18.83
C THR A 122 1.99 16.24 -18.87
N VAL A 123 1.20 16.42 -17.82
CA VAL A 123 0.18 17.46 -17.74
C VAL A 123 0.86 18.80 -17.42
N LYS A 124 0.71 19.79 -18.31
CA LYS A 124 1.15 21.17 -18.04
C LYS A 124 0.25 21.77 -16.95
N LYS A 125 0.87 22.35 -15.93
CA LYS A 125 0.18 23.09 -14.85
C LYS A 125 -0.39 24.41 -15.36
#